data_AF-A0A4U5JYH6-F1
#
_entry.id   AF-A0A4U5JYH6-F1
#
_cell.length_a   1.000
_cell.length_b   1.000
_cell.length_c   1.000
_cell.angle_alpha   90.00
_cell.angle_beta   90.00
_cell.angle_gamma   90.00
#
_symmetry.space_group_name_H-M   'P 1'
#
loop_
_entity.id
_entity.type
_entity.pdbx_description
1 polymer ?
#
loop_
_entity_poly.entity_id
_entity_poly.type
_entity_poly.pdbx_seq_one_letter_code
_entity_poly.pdbx_strand_id
1 'polypeptide(L)'
;MMERPPCWPEGRPCPNACAEQRYQRVVYNHTPLYGPWAGYRFAGADLVAPDGQRIDERRMQGLLWRDAMELRRAGLASRRQAERRRPVKVVIVDFQDYRENGVAAA
;
A
#
# COMPACT_ATOMS: atom_id res chain seq x y z
N MET A 1 25.14 24.62 27.67
CA MET A 1 25.77 23.99 26.49
C MET A 1 25.22 22.58 26.40
N MET A 2 24.39 22.30 25.38
CA MET A 2 23.89 20.95 25.18
C MET A 2 25.07 20.10 24.67
N GLU A 3 25.53 19.14 25.47
CA GLU A 3 26.41 18.06 25.03
C GLU A 3 25.70 17.30 23.90
N ARG A 4 25.96 17.75 22.68
CA ARG A 4 25.43 17.13 21.48
C ARG A 4 26.50 16.14 21.03
N PRO A 5 26.19 14.84 20.88
CA PRO A 5 27.16 13.87 20.38
C PRO A 5 27.70 14.39 19.05
N PRO A 6 29.04 14.31 18.88
CA PRO A 6 29.73 13.03 18.93
C PRO A 6 30.48 12.74 20.23
N CYS A 7 30.61 11.46 20.56
CA CYS A 7 31.42 10.95 21.68
C CYS A 7 32.94 10.96 21.39
N TRP A 8 33.41 11.87 20.53
CA TRP A 8 34.83 11.97 20.16
C TRP A 8 35.25 13.43 19.91
N PRO A 9 36.55 13.76 20.06
CA PRO A 9 37.07 15.11 19.86
C PRO A 9 36.87 15.60 18.42
N GLU A 10 36.58 16.90 18.28
CA GLU A 10 36.51 17.56 16.97
C GLU A 10 37.81 17.36 16.17
N GLY A 11 37.67 17.09 14.87
CA GLY A 11 38.80 16.89 13.94
C GLY A 11 39.41 15.49 13.93
N ARG A 12 38.95 14.56 14.78
CA ARG A 12 39.39 13.14 14.71
C ARG A 12 38.45 12.28 13.85
N PRO A 13 38.98 11.31 13.10
CA PRO A 13 38.16 10.34 12.38
C PRO A 13 37.35 9.49 13.38
N CYS A 14 36.19 9.00 12.94
CA CYS A 14 35.31 8.19 13.77
C CYS A 14 36.08 6.95 14.28
N PRO A 15 36.05 6.64 15.59
CA PRO A 15 36.98 5.68 16.19
C PRO A 15 36.73 4.22 15.78
N ASN A 16 35.50 3.87 15.36
CA ASN A 16 35.18 2.53 14.86
C ASN A 16 33.89 2.55 14.02
N ALA A 17 33.70 1.50 13.22
CA ALA A 17 32.55 1.35 12.32
C ALA A 17 31.19 1.36 13.05
N CYS A 18 31.14 0.90 14.31
CA CYS A 18 29.91 0.91 15.11
C CYS A 18 29.50 2.35 15.48
N ALA A 19 30.46 3.18 15.88
CA ALA A 19 30.23 4.59 16.16
C ALA A 19 29.82 5.37 14.91
N GLU A 20 30.42 5.03 13.75
CA GLU A 20 30.06 5.63 12.46
C GLU A 20 28.61 5.30 12.08
N GLN A 21 28.22 4.02 12.14
CA GLN A 21 26.84 3.60 11.87
C GLN A 21 25.84 4.25 12.83
N ARG A 22 26.19 4.35 14.12
CA ARG A 22 25.33 5.02 15.11
C ARG A 22 25.16 6.50 14.80
N TYR A 23 26.21 7.20 14.39
CA TYR A 23 26.15 8.61 14.00
C TYR A 23 25.31 8.82 12.74
N GLN A 24 25.55 8.03 11.70
CA GLN A 24 24.77 8.03 10.47
C GLN A 24 23.27 7.84 10.76
N ARG A 25 22.92 6.92 11.66
CA ARG A 25 21.54 6.68 12.08
C ARG A 25 20.94 7.80 12.94
N VAL A 26 21.68 8.35 13.89
CA VAL A 26 21.13 9.34 14.84
C VAL A 26 21.05 10.73 14.23
N VAL A 27 22.06 11.13 13.45
CA VAL A 27 22.16 12.50 12.91
C VAL A 27 21.53 12.61 11.54
N TYR A 28 21.79 11.65 10.65
CA TYR A 28 21.30 11.70 9.26
C TYR A 28 20.11 10.76 9.00
N ASN A 29 19.71 9.96 9.99
CA ASN A 29 18.68 8.93 9.84
C ASN A 29 18.96 7.93 8.71
N HIS A 30 20.23 7.71 8.40
CA HIS A 30 20.63 6.70 7.41
C HIS A 30 20.57 5.33 8.07
N THR A 31 19.61 4.51 7.62
CA THR A 31 19.50 3.11 8.02
C THR A 31 19.67 2.23 6.79
N PRO A 32 20.61 1.27 6.79
CA PRO A 32 20.73 0.31 5.70
C PRO A 32 19.48 -0.56 5.65
N LEU A 33 18.89 -0.65 4.46
CA LEU A 33 17.74 -1.51 4.19
C LEU A 33 18.22 -2.81 3.55
N TYR A 34 17.66 -3.93 4.00
CA TYR A 34 18.05 -5.28 3.58
C TYR A 34 16.85 -6.03 2.97
N GLY A 35 17.13 -7.12 2.25
CA GLY A 35 16.10 -7.98 1.68
C GLY A 35 15.31 -7.28 0.57
N PRO A 36 13.96 -7.36 0.56
CA PRO A 36 13.12 -6.72 -0.47
C PRO A 36 13.30 -5.20 -0.62
N TRP A 37 13.85 -4.56 0.41
CA TRP A 37 14.15 -3.12 0.43
C TRP A 37 15.60 -2.81 0.03
N ALA A 38 16.35 -3.79 -0.48
CA ALA A 38 17.72 -3.57 -0.93
C ALA A 38 17.79 -2.48 -2.02
N GLY A 39 18.70 -1.52 -1.83
CA GLY A 39 18.86 -0.36 -2.71
C GLY A 39 17.95 0.83 -2.37
N TYR A 40 16.92 0.63 -1.54
CA TYR A 40 16.20 1.75 -0.95
C TYR A 40 17.02 2.35 0.19
N ARG A 41 16.80 3.64 0.48
CA ARG A 41 17.42 4.32 1.61
C ARG A 41 16.45 5.28 2.28
N PHE A 42 16.62 5.48 3.58
CA PHE A 42 15.97 6.59 4.27
C PHE A 42 16.79 7.87 4.11
N ALA A 43 16.12 8.98 3.83
CA ALA A 43 16.70 10.32 3.76
C ALA A 43 15.82 11.28 4.58
N GLY A 44 16.13 11.43 5.87
CA GLY A 44 15.24 12.13 6.79
C GLY A 44 13.92 11.37 6.98
N ALA A 45 12.81 12.00 6.59
CA ALA A 45 11.45 11.43 6.66
C ALA A 45 11.03 10.67 5.39
N ASP A 46 11.82 10.73 4.33
CA ASP A 46 11.44 10.15 3.04
C ASP A 46 12.13 8.81 2.81
N LEU A 47 11.37 7.89 2.19
CA LEU A 47 11.92 6.68 1.63
C LEU A 47 12.34 6.95 0.18
N VAL A 48 13.60 6.71 -0.15
CA VAL A 48 14.16 6.94 -1.48
C VAL A 48 14.43 5.60 -2.16
N ALA A 49 13.89 5.43 -3.35
CA ALA A 49 14.08 4.26 -4.19
C ALA A 49 15.47 4.26 -4.88
N PRO A 50 15.94 3.10 -5.39
CA PRO A 50 17.24 2.99 -6.05
C PRO A 50 17.40 3.92 -7.26
N ASP A 51 16.30 4.23 -7.94
CA ASP A 51 16.22 5.17 -9.07
C ASP A 51 16.24 6.66 -8.64
N GLY A 52 16.32 6.93 -7.34
CA GLY A 52 16.31 8.27 -6.76
C GLY A 52 14.92 8.82 -6.49
N GLN A 53 13.84 8.08 -6.79
CA GLN A 53 12.48 8.54 -6.50
C GLN A 53 12.25 8.66 -4.99
N ARG A 54 11.77 9.83 -4.55
CA ARG A 54 11.40 10.07 -3.15
C ARG A 54 9.93 9.74 -2.89
N ILE A 55 9.69 9.03 -1.81
CA ILE A 55 8.38 8.65 -1.29
C ILE A 55 8.27 9.27 0.10
N ASP A 56 7.63 10.44 0.15
CA ASP A 56 7.25 11.06 1.40
C ASP A 56 6.02 10.36 2.03
N GLU A 57 5.66 10.74 3.26
CA GLU A 57 4.53 10.17 3.98
C GLU A 57 3.21 10.28 3.20
N ARG A 58 2.93 11.45 2.60
CA ARG A 58 1.67 11.70 1.88
C ARG A 58 1.56 10.85 0.62
N ARG A 59 2.67 10.71 -0.09
CA ARG A 59 2.79 9.86 -1.27
C ARG A 59 2.63 8.40 -0.89
N MET A 60 3.22 7.97 0.24
CA MET A 60 3.01 6.63 0.77
C MET A 60 1.52 6.37 1.07
N GLN A 61 0.85 7.30 1.76
CA GLN A 61 -0.59 7.21 2.04
C GLN A 61 -1.41 7.11 0.74
N GLY A 62 -1.07 7.90 -0.29
CA GLY A 62 -1.70 7.83 -1.60
C GLY A 62 -1.51 6.48 -2.30
N LEU A 63 -0.30 5.91 -2.24
CA LEU A 63 -0.01 4.59 -2.81
C LEU A 63 -0.80 3.48 -2.11
N LEU A 64 -0.86 3.50 -0.78
CA LEU A 64 -1.64 2.54 0.02
C LEU A 64 -3.14 2.67 -0.26
N TRP A 65 -3.65 3.90 -0.38
CA TRP A 65 -5.05 4.12 -0.76
C TRP A 65 -5.35 3.58 -2.15
N ARG A 66 -4.46 3.81 -3.12
CA ARG A 66 -4.64 3.30 -4.50
C ARG A 66 -4.69 1.78 -4.52
N ASP A 67 -3.77 1.11 -3.82
CA ASP A 67 -3.75 -0.35 -3.71
C ASP A 67 -5.06 -0.90 -3.10
N ALA A 68 -5.54 -0.28 -2.02
CA ALA A 68 -6.82 -0.64 -1.41
C ALA A 68 -8.02 -0.46 -2.37
N MET A 69 -8.01 0.59 -3.20
CA MET A 69 -9.06 0.82 -4.19
C MET A 69 -9.00 -0.15 -5.37
N GLU A 70 -7.80 -0.53 -5.81
CA GLU A 70 -7.60 -1.56 -6.83
C GLU A 70 -8.15 -2.91 -6.35
N LEU A 71 -7.83 -3.31 -5.12
CA LEU A 71 -8.39 -4.51 -4.49
C LEU A 71 -9.92 -4.44 -4.40
N ARG A 72 -10.47 -3.30 -3.96
CA ARG A 72 -11.93 -3.10 -3.90
C ARG A 72 -12.57 -3.23 -5.28
N ARG A 73 -11.97 -2.65 -6.32
CA ARG A 73 -12.46 -2.72 -7.69
C ARG A 73 -12.42 -4.15 -8.22
N ALA A 74 -11.35 -4.90 -7.95
CA ALA A 74 -11.24 -6.31 -8.30
C ALA A 74 -12.34 -7.15 -7.62
N GLY A 75 -12.60 -6.92 -6.33
CA GLY A 75 -13.69 -7.55 -5.59
C GLY A 75 -15.08 -7.26 -6.18
N LEU A 76 -15.35 -6.00 -6.55
CA LEU A 76 -16.60 -5.62 -7.21
C LEU A 76 -16.75 -6.29 -8.59
N ALA A 77 -15.68 -6.38 -9.37
CA ALA A 77 -15.69 -7.08 -10.65
C ALA A 77 -16.02 -8.58 -10.47
N SER A 78 -15.38 -9.23 -9.51
CA SER A 78 -15.65 -10.62 -9.14
C SER A 78 -17.12 -10.82 -8.72
N ARG A 79 -17.66 -9.93 -7.88
CA ARG A 79 -19.06 -9.99 -7.46
C ARG A 79 -20.02 -9.83 -8.64
N ARG A 80 -19.79 -8.86 -9.54
CA ARG A 80 -20.63 -8.69 -10.74
C ARG A 80 -20.58 -9.93 -11.64
N GLN A 81 -19.42 -10.56 -11.77
CA GLN A 81 -19.29 -11.80 -12.53
C GLN A 81 -20.05 -12.96 -11.87
N ALA A 82 -20.02 -13.05 -10.54
CA ALA A 82 -20.81 -14.03 -9.80
C ALA A 82 -22.32 -13.78 -9.93
N GLU A 83 -22.77 -12.52 -9.85
CA GLU A 83 -24.18 -12.14 -10.04
C GLU A 83 -24.68 -12.47 -11.45
N ARG A 84 -23.87 -12.24 -12.50
CA ARG A 84 -24.19 -12.65 -13.88
C ARG A 84 -24.33 -14.16 -14.06
N ARG A 85 -23.65 -14.95 -13.24
CA ARG A 85 -23.71 -16.42 -13.27
C ARG A 85 -24.85 -16.98 -12.40
N ARG A 86 -25.63 -16.14 -11.71
CA ARG A 86 -26.78 -16.61 -10.95
C ARG A 86 -27.87 -17.11 -11.91
N PRO A 87 -28.43 -18.31 -11.69
CA PRO A 87 -29.51 -18.81 -12.52
C PRO A 87 -30.74 -17.91 -12.36
N VAL A 88 -31.25 -17.39 -13.48
CA VAL A 88 -32.48 -16.59 -13.53
C VAL A 88 -33.64 -17.53 -13.81
N LYS A 89 -34.64 -17.57 -12.91
CA LYS A 89 -35.89 -18.31 -13.13
C LYS A 89 -36.70 -17.55 -14.19
N VAL A 90 -36.72 -18.07 -15.41
CA VAL A 90 -37.60 -17.58 -16.47
C VAL A 90 -38.91 -18.34 -16.38
N VAL A 91 -39.99 -17.65 -16.05
CA VAL A 91 -41.35 -18.20 -16.06
C VAL A 91 -41.98 -17.80 -17.38
N ILE A 92 -42.28 -18.79 -18.23
CA ILE A 92 -43.06 -18.61 -19.46
C ILE A 92 -44.51 -18.87 -19.09
N VAL A 93 -45.36 -17.85 -19.21
CA VAL A 93 -46.79 -17.94 -18.94
C VAL A 93 -47.53 -17.95 -20.26
N ASP A 94 -48.46 -18.88 -20.44
CA ASP A 94 -49.36 -18.85 -21.57
C ASP A 94 -50.35 -17.69 -21.40
N PHE A 95 -50.56 -16.93 -22.48
CA PHE A 95 -51.43 -15.75 -22.45
C PHE A 95 -52.90 -16.08 -22.14
N GLN A 96 -53.34 -17.29 -22.47
CA GLN A 96 -54.70 -17.74 -22.20
C GLN A 96 -54.88 -17.97 -20.69
N ASP A 97 -53.94 -18.64 -20.05
CA ASP A 97 -53.94 -18.87 -18.59
C ASP A 97 -53.91 -17.56 -17.78
N TYR A 98 -53.14 -16.56 -18.24
CA TYR A 98 -53.07 -15.24 -17.59
C TYR A 98 -54.41 -14.47 -17.65
N ARG A 99 -55.12 -14.58 -18.79
CA ARG A 99 -56.41 -13.91 -18.99
C ARG A 99 -57.53 -14.54 -18.16
N GLU A 100 -57.48 -15.86 -17.97
CA GLU A 100 -58.54 -16.61 -17.26
C GLU A 100 -58.37 -16.55 -15.73
N ASN A 101 -57.13 -16.60 -15.23
CA ASN A 101 -56.87 -16.72 -13.79
C ASN A 101 -56.30 -15.46 -13.13
N GLY A 102 -56.00 -14.41 -13.89
CA GLY A 102 -55.71 -13.06 -13.38
C GLY A 102 -54.45 -12.89 -12.54
N VAL A 103 -53.62 -13.94 -12.39
CA VAL A 103 -52.37 -13.87 -11.61
C VAL A 103 -51.25 -14.51 -12.42
N ALA A 104 -50.31 -13.70 -12.90
CA ALA A 104 -49.04 -14.22 -13.39
C ALA A 104 -48.29 -14.81 -12.18
N ALA A 105 -48.17 -16.14 -12.15
CA ALA A 105 -47.55 -16.86 -11.04
C ALA A 105 -46.08 -16.43 -10.83
N ALA A 106 -45.70 -16.24 -9.55
CA ALA A 106 -44.34 -15.89 -9.10
C ALA A 106 -43.36 -17.10 -9.07
#